data_AF-A0A6P1IUS3-F1
#
_entry.id   AF-A0A6P1IUS3-F1
#
_cell.length_a   1.000
_cell.length_b   1.000
_cell.length_c   1.000
_cell.angle_alpha   90.00
_cell.angle_beta   90.00
_cell.angle_gamma   90.00
#
_symmetry.space_group_name_H-M   'P 1'
#
loop_
_entity.id
_entity.type
_entity.pdbx_description
1 polymer ?
#
loop_
_entity_poly.entity_id
_entity_poly.type
_entity_poly.pdbx_seq_one_letter_code
_entity_poly.pdbx_strand_id
1 'polypeptide(L)'
;MSHPMPSLSLPRPPSLLARYGALWLGLGLWGSASHAQIYTCVDASGRRLTSDRPIVACLDREQQVMGGSGTVIKTIPPSYTADERAKLDAQRRQEAEQRARIQEERRRDRALLIRYPNQGVHDKERADALGQVDEVIGAVKKREIALVAQRKDINTELEFYQGDVAKAPNWLKRKVEDNDKQMQIQKRFLEEQAQEKQRINARFDEELVKLKQLWSASGSPSMAR
;
A
#
# COMPACT_ATOMS: atom_id res chain seq x y z
N MET A 1 18.28 -29.20 23.46
CA MET A 1 17.84 -30.15 22.41
C MET A 1 17.22 -29.32 21.30
N SER A 2 18.03 -29.03 20.29
CA SER A 2 17.78 -28.00 19.28
C SER A 2 17.39 -28.71 17.98
N HIS A 3 16.14 -28.59 17.56
CA HIS A 3 15.69 -29.12 16.27
C HIS A 3 16.03 -28.13 15.14
N PRO A 4 16.63 -28.57 14.02
CA PRO A 4 16.82 -27.71 12.86
C PRO A 4 15.56 -27.68 11.99
N MET A 5 15.27 -26.50 11.43
CA MET A 5 14.22 -26.25 10.44
C MET A 5 14.61 -26.79 9.05
N PRO A 6 13.64 -27.21 8.21
CA PRO A 6 13.90 -27.62 6.84
C PRO A 6 14.04 -26.42 5.89
N SER A 7 15.06 -26.47 5.03
CA SER A 7 15.31 -25.49 3.98
C SER A 7 14.48 -25.81 2.72
N LEU A 8 13.68 -24.85 2.27
CA LEU A 8 12.97 -24.92 0.99
C LEU A 8 13.93 -24.55 -0.15
N SER A 9 14.12 -25.48 -1.07
CA SER A 9 14.92 -25.33 -2.29
C SER A 9 14.05 -24.83 -3.46
N LEU A 10 14.52 -23.81 -4.17
CA LEU A 10 13.89 -23.30 -5.39
C LEU A 10 14.42 -24.04 -6.63
N PRO A 11 13.59 -24.27 -7.67
CA PRO A 11 14.02 -24.94 -8.89
C PRO A 11 14.87 -24.02 -9.79
N ARG A 12 15.95 -24.57 -10.31
CA ARG A 12 16.91 -23.95 -11.24
C ARG A 12 16.44 -24.14 -12.69
N PRO A 13 16.47 -23.12 -13.56
CA PRO A 13 16.10 -23.29 -14.97
C PRO A 13 17.22 -24.02 -15.75
N PRO A 14 16.88 -24.83 -16.77
CA PRO A 14 17.87 -25.50 -17.60
C PRO A 14 18.50 -24.53 -18.60
N SER A 15 19.84 -24.46 -18.55
CA SER A 15 20.70 -23.83 -19.54
C SER A 15 20.82 -24.71 -20.78
N LEU A 16 20.23 -24.28 -21.89
CA LEU A 16 20.44 -24.89 -23.20
C LEU A 16 21.43 -24.05 -24.00
N LEU A 17 22.69 -24.48 -23.96
CA LEU A 17 23.73 -24.11 -24.92
C LEU A 17 23.56 -25.01 -26.15
N ALA A 18 23.15 -24.44 -27.29
CA ALA A 18 23.25 -25.09 -28.58
C ALA A 18 24.26 -24.34 -29.44
N ARG A 19 25.40 -24.99 -29.65
CA ARG A 19 26.48 -24.61 -30.56
C ARG A 19 26.09 -25.11 -31.96
N TYR A 20 26.08 -24.22 -32.95
CA TYR A 20 26.32 -24.58 -34.35
C TYR A 20 27.14 -23.48 -34.99
N GLY A 21 28.31 -23.86 -35.51
CA GLY A 21 29.17 -23.01 -36.31
C GLY A 21 28.92 -23.20 -37.80
N ALA A 22 29.18 -22.16 -38.58
CA ALA A 22 29.78 -22.25 -39.92
C ALA A 22 30.19 -20.84 -40.38
N LEU A 23 31.45 -20.77 -40.81
CA LEU A 23 32.10 -19.68 -41.53
C LEU A 23 31.27 -19.24 -42.75
N TRP A 24 31.09 -17.94 -42.94
CA TRP A 24 30.99 -17.31 -44.26
C TRP A 24 31.81 -16.02 -44.26
N LEU A 25 32.97 -16.07 -44.92
CA LEU A 25 33.67 -14.89 -45.40
C LEU A 25 32.84 -14.27 -46.53
N GLY A 26 32.40 -13.03 -46.33
CA GLY A 26 31.76 -12.20 -47.35
C GLY A 26 32.09 -10.74 -47.07
N LEU A 27 33.22 -10.29 -47.62
CA LEU A 27 33.64 -8.89 -47.61
C LEU A 27 32.70 -8.09 -48.54
N GLY A 28 31.63 -7.53 -47.99
CA GLY A 28 30.78 -6.55 -48.67
C GLY A 28 31.05 -5.17 -48.08
N LEU A 29 31.81 -4.33 -48.77
CA LEU A 29 31.79 -2.89 -48.52
C LEU A 29 30.39 -2.37 -48.88
N TRP A 30 29.48 -2.35 -47.90
CA TRP A 30 28.32 -1.48 -47.96
C TRP A 30 28.82 -0.08 -47.67
N GLY A 31 29.21 0.63 -48.74
CA GLY A 31 29.29 2.07 -48.70
C GLY A 31 27.91 2.60 -48.34
N SER A 32 27.75 3.08 -47.12
CA SER A 32 26.61 3.89 -46.74
C SER A 32 26.56 5.08 -47.69
N ALA A 33 25.65 5.03 -48.67
CA ALA A 33 25.28 6.22 -49.42
C ALA A 33 24.63 7.17 -48.42
N SER A 34 25.43 8.07 -47.84
CA SER A 34 24.96 9.19 -47.06
C SER A 34 24.07 10.03 -47.97
N HIS A 35 22.75 9.81 -47.95
CA HIS A 35 21.83 10.77 -48.54
C HIS A 35 22.04 12.10 -47.81
N ALA A 36 22.66 13.06 -48.49
CA ALA A 36 22.88 14.39 -47.98
C ALA A 36 21.52 15.02 -47.67
N GLN A 37 21.20 15.13 -46.38
CA GLN A 37 20.02 15.83 -45.90
C GLN A 37 20.45 17.23 -45.52
N ILE A 38 19.78 18.23 -46.09
CA ILE A 38 20.11 19.63 -45.88
C ILE A 38 19.11 20.22 -44.88
N TYR A 39 19.61 20.73 -43.76
CA TYR A 39 18.84 21.41 -42.73
C TYR A 39 18.72 22.88 -43.09
N THR A 40 17.52 23.44 -43.01
CA THR A 40 17.27 24.86 -43.29
C THR A 40 16.40 25.49 -42.21
N CYS A 41 16.72 26.71 -41.81
CA CYS A 41 15.93 27.50 -40.87
C CYS A 41 16.09 28.99 -41.15
N VAL A 42 15.24 29.83 -40.54
CA VAL A 42 15.36 31.29 -40.56
C VAL A 42 15.73 31.76 -39.17
N ASP A 43 16.84 32.47 -39.02
CA ASP A 43 17.28 32.98 -37.71
C ASP A 43 16.46 34.19 -37.23
N ALA A 44 16.75 34.70 -36.02
CA ALA A 44 16.02 35.84 -35.44
C ALA A 44 16.18 37.15 -36.23
N SER A 45 17.20 37.24 -37.09
CA SER A 45 17.45 38.39 -37.96
C SER A 45 16.75 38.28 -39.33
N GLY A 46 16.00 37.20 -39.56
CA GLY A 46 15.32 36.93 -40.82
C GLY A 46 16.22 36.32 -41.90
N ARG A 47 17.45 35.90 -41.56
CA ARG A 47 18.39 35.29 -42.51
C ARG A 47 18.17 33.78 -42.59
N ARG A 48 18.15 33.25 -43.81
CA ARG A 48 18.06 31.80 -44.06
C ARG A 48 19.42 31.14 -43.85
N LEU A 49 19.48 30.19 -42.92
CA LEU A 49 20.63 29.33 -42.67
C LEU A 49 20.40 27.97 -43.31
N THR A 50 21.45 27.40 -43.89
CA THR A 50 21.43 26.10 -44.59
C THR A 50 22.68 25.34 -44.17
N SER A 51 22.55 24.06 -43.83
CA SER A 51 23.65 23.25 -43.30
C SER A 51 23.40 21.76 -43.57
N ASP A 52 24.45 20.99 -43.84
CA ASP A 52 24.37 19.53 -43.97
C ASP A 52 24.24 18.82 -42.60
N ARG A 53 24.23 19.59 -41.51
CA ARG A 53 24.09 19.16 -40.11
C ARG A 53 23.04 20.01 -39.38
N PRO A 54 22.42 19.53 -38.29
CA PRO A 54 21.48 20.30 -37.49
C PRO A 54 22.04 21.67 -37.08
N ILE A 55 21.23 22.73 -37.26
CA ILE A 55 21.68 24.12 -37.08
C ILE A 55 21.48 24.49 -35.61
N VAL A 56 22.59 24.58 -34.85
CA VAL A 56 22.56 24.87 -33.41
C VAL A 56 21.93 26.23 -33.10
N ALA A 57 22.15 27.23 -33.96
CA ALA A 57 21.58 28.57 -33.83
C ALA A 57 20.04 28.62 -34.00
N CYS A 58 19.44 27.53 -34.47
CA CYS A 58 18.00 27.40 -34.70
C CYS A 58 17.37 26.30 -33.82
N LEU A 59 17.98 25.94 -32.68
CA LEU A 59 17.41 24.97 -31.74
C LEU A 59 16.13 25.49 -31.05
N ASP A 60 15.94 26.81 -31.03
CA ASP A 60 14.78 27.52 -30.48
C ASP A 60 13.61 27.66 -31.48
N ARG A 61 13.76 27.15 -32.71
CA ARG A 61 12.79 27.31 -33.81
C ARG A 61 12.67 26.05 -34.66
N GLU A 62 11.72 26.06 -35.58
CA GLU A 62 11.58 24.97 -36.53
C GLU A 62 12.72 24.92 -37.55
N GLN A 63 13.15 23.71 -37.89
CA GLN A 63 14.12 23.45 -38.95
C GLN A 63 13.52 22.49 -39.96
N GLN A 64 13.60 22.81 -41.24
CA GLN A 64 13.14 21.94 -42.32
C GLN A 64 14.32 21.13 -42.85
N VAL A 65 14.17 19.80 -42.83
CA VAL A 65 15.09 18.83 -43.42
C VAL A 65 14.66 18.59 -44.86
N MET A 66 15.53 18.93 -45.79
CA MET A 66 15.35 18.76 -47.23
C MET A 66 16.10 17.50 -47.72
N GLY A 67 15.47 16.76 -48.62
CA GLY A 67 16.08 15.65 -49.33
C GLY A 67 16.99 16.08 -50.47
N GLY A 68 17.70 15.13 -51.08
CA GLY A 68 18.55 15.39 -52.24
C GLY A 68 17.81 15.96 -53.47
N SER A 69 16.49 15.83 -53.52
CA SER A 69 15.61 16.42 -54.55
C SER A 69 15.12 17.84 -54.22
N GLY A 70 15.55 18.44 -53.10
CA GLY A 70 15.11 19.77 -52.65
C GLY A 70 13.72 19.81 -51.99
N THR A 71 13.05 18.66 -51.86
CA THR A 71 11.74 18.55 -51.19
C THR A 71 11.92 18.45 -49.68
N VAL A 72 11.04 19.10 -48.90
CA VAL A 72 11.02 18.96 -47.43
C VAL A 72 10.57 17.55 -47.05
N ILE A 73 11.46 16.80 -46.40
CA ILE A 73 11.19 15.44 -45.91
C ILE A 73 10.64 15.49 -44.48
N LYS A 74 11.12 16.42 -43.64
CA LYS A 74 10.76 16.48 -42.22
C LYS A 74 10.91 17.89 -41.67
N THR A 75 10.00 18.32 -40.81
CA THR A 75 10.17 19.55 -40.00
C THR A 75 10.51 19.14 -38.56
N ILE A 76 11.62 19.64 -38.04
CA ILE A 76 12.08 19.45 -36.66
C ILE A 76 11.54 20.61 -35.84
N PRO A 77 10.71 20.36 -34.81
CA PRO A 77 10.22 21.41 -33.94
C PRO A 77 11.35 21.98 -33.06
N PRO A 78 11.19 23.20 -32.52
CA PRO A 78 12.12 23.76 -31.55
C PRO A 78 12.37 22.79 -30.40
N SER A 79 13.64 22.60 -30.03
CA SER A 79 14.00 21.85 -28.85
C SER A 79 13.72 22.70 -27.62
N TYR A 80 12.91 22.18 -26.71
CA TYR A 80 12.70 22.80 -25.41
C TYR A 80 14.04 23.00 -24.68
N THR A 81 14.17 24.14 -24.00
CA THR A 81 15.29 24.36 -23.08
C THR A 81 15.27 23.32 -21.95
N ALA A 82 16.38 23.13 -21.25
CA ALA A 82 16.44 22.20 -20.12
C ALA A 82 15.37 22.53 -19.06
N ASP A 83 15.15 23.82 -18.79
CA ASP A 83 14.16 24.31 -17.82
C ASP A 83 12.72 24.12 -18.31
N GLU A 84 12.44 24.33 -19.59
CA GLU A 84 11.11 24.08 -20.18
C GLU A 84 10.77 22.59 -20.17
N ARG A 85 11.75 21.72 -20.50
CA ARG A 85 11.56 20.26 -20.37
C ARG A 85 11.28 19.87 -18.93
N ALA A 86 12.04 20.41 -17.99
CA ALA A 86 11.83 20.14 -16.57
C ALA A 86 10.44 20.58 -16.09
N LYS A 87 9.94 21.74 -16.54
CA LYS A 87 8.58 22.22 -16.23
C LYS A 87 7.50 21.32 -16.83
N LEU A 88 7.63 20.94 -18.10
CA LEU A 88 6.68 20.04 -18.77
C LEU A 88 6.68 18.64 -18.14
N ASP A 89 7.85 18.13 -17.74
CA ASP A 89 7.97 16.85 -17.04
C ASP A 89 7.34 16.92 -15.65
N ALA A 90 7.54 18.02 -14.91
CA ALA A 90 6.92 18.24 -13.61
C ALA A 90 5.39 18.30 -13.73
N GLN A 91 4.85 19.03 -14.71
CA GLN A 91 3.41 19.09 -14.98
C GLN A 91 2.85 17.70 -15.34
N ARG A 92 3.51 16.98 -16.25
CA ARG A 92 3.09 15.61 -16.63
C ARG A 92 3.11 14.64 -15.44
N ARG A 93 4.10 14.76 -14.55
CA ARG A 93 4.16 13.96 -13.32
C ARG A 93 2.99 14.29 -12.39
N GLN A 94 2.70 15.57 -12.17
CA GLN A 94 1.56 16.00 -11.36
C GLN A 94 0.22 15.49 -11.91
N GLU A 95 -0.01 15.61 -13.21
CA GLU A 95 -1.21 15.09 -13.86
C GLU A 95 -1.31 13.56 -13.76
N ALA A 96 -0.19 12.85 -13.95
CA ALA A 96 -0.14 11.39 -13.82
C ALA A 96 -0.43 10.95 -12.38
N GLU A 97 0.11 11.65 -11.37
CA GLU A 97 -0.17 11.40 -9.96
C GLU A 97 -1.64 11.65 -9.62
N GLN A 98 -2.24 12.73 -10.13
CA GLN A 98 -3.67 13.00 -9.94
C GLN A 98 -4.55 11.90 -10.57
N ARG A 99 -4.25 11.49 -11.80
CA ARG A 99 -4.97 10.39 -12.46
C ARG A 99 -4.80 9.08 -11.70
N ALA A 100 -3.60 8.80 -11.21
CA ALA A 100 -3.32 7.61 -10.41
C ALA A 100 -4.12 7.61 -9.11
N ARG A 101 -4.21 8.76 -8.41
CA ARG A 101 -5.04 8.92 -7.19
C ARG A 101 -6.52 8.60 -7.45
N ILE A 102 -7.10 9.17 -8.51
CA ILE A 102 -8.51 8.93 -8.87
C ILE A 102 -8.76 7.46 -9.21
N GLN A 103 -7.86 6.82 -9.95
CA GLN A 103 -8.01 5.40 -10.30
C GLN A 103 -7.89 4.49 -9.08
N GLU A 104 -6.97 4.81 -8.16
CA GLU A 104 -6.82 4.08 -6.90
C GLU A 104 -8.05 4.25 -6.00
N GLU A 105 -8.62 5.45 -5.91
CA GLU A 105 -9.89 5.67 -5.20
C GLU A 105 -11.03 4.84 -5.79
N ARG A 106 -11.21 4.87 -7.12
CA ARG A 106 -12.21 4.04 -7.80
C ARG A 106 -12.01 2.55 -7.57
N ARG A 107 -10.76 2.09 -7.54
CA ARG A 107 -10.42 0.70 -7.25
C ARG A 107 -10.80 0.33 -5.82
N ARG A 108 -10.51 1.19 -4.85
CA ARG A 108 -10.89 1.00 -3.44
C ARG A 108 -12.40 0.95 -3.27
N ASP A 109 -13.13 1.85 -3.92
CA ASP A 109 -14.60 1.91 -3.84
C ASP A 109 -15.23 0.66 -4.43
N ARG A 110 -14.72 0.18 -5.57
CA ARG A 110 -15.15 -1.09 -6.16
C ARG A 110 -14.86 -2.27 -5.24
N ALA A 111 -13.69 -2.30 -4.60
CA ALA A 111 -13.35 -3.35 -3.64
C ALA A 111 -14.29 -3.37 -2.43
N LEU A 112 -14.67 -2.19 -1.91
CA LEU A 112 -15.64 -2.06 -0.82
C LEU A 112 -17.01 -2.60 -1.23
N LEU A 113 -17.51 -2.25 -2.42
CA LEU A 113 -18.80 -2.75 -2.92
C LEU A 113 -18.82 -4.27 -3.15
N ILE A 114 -17.70 -4.86 -3.57
CA ILE A 114 -17.57 -6.31 -3.74
C ILE A 114 -17.61 -7.02 -2.38
N ARG A 115 -16.91 -6.49 -1.38
CA ARG A 115 -16.90 -7.06 -0.02
C ARG A 115 -18.25 -6.89 0.68
N TYR A 116 -18.85 -5.72 0.53
CA TYR A 116 -20.11 -5.35 1.18
C TYR A 116 -21.16 -4.94 0.13
N PRO A 117 -21.83 -5.91 -0.51
CA PRO A 117 -22.83 -5.61 -1.53
C PRO A 117 -24.11 -4.98 -0.96
N ASN A 118 -24.37 -5.14 0.34
CA ASN A 118 -25.48 -4.54 1.06
C ASN A 118 -25.17 -4.39 2.55
N GLN A 119 -26.04 -3.69 3.27
CA GLN A 119 -25.88 -3.42 4.70
C GLN A 119 -25.87 -4.69 5.56
N GLY A 120 -26.67 -5.70 5.24
CA GLY A 120 -26.73 -6.93 6.03
C GLY A 120 -25.40 -7.68 6.08
N VAL A 121 -24.63 -7.68 4.99
CA VAL A 121 -23.28 -8.30 4.95
C VAL A 121 -22.31 -7.52 5.84
N HIS A 122 -22.35 -6.18 5.77
CA HIS A 122 -21.52 -5.31 6.61
C HIS A 122 -21.85 -5.47 8.10
N ASP A 123 -23.13 -5.47 8.46
CA ASP A 123 -23.57 -5.57 9.85
C ASP A 123 -23.25 -6.96 10.44
N LYS A 124 -23.32 -8.02 9.61
CA LYS A 124 -22.84 -9.34 10.00
C LYS A 124 -21.35 -9.35 10.29
N GLU A 125 -20.52 -8.79 9.41
CA GLU A 125 -19.06 -8.77 9.61
C GLU A 125 -18.68 -7.93 10.85
N ARG A 126 -19.40 -6.83 11.12
CA ARG A 126 -19.30 -6.09 12.37
C ARG A 126 -19.62 -6.98 13.58
N ALA A 127 -20.73 -7.72 13.54
CA ALA A 127 -21.13 -8.59 14.64
C ALA A 127 -20.10 -9.71 14.88
N ASP A 128 -19.56 -10.32 13.82
CA ASP A 128 -18.54 -11.35 13.89
C ASP A 128 -17.23 -10.80 14.50
N ALA A 129 -16.81 -9.59 14.11
CA ALA A 129 -15.62 -8.93 14.66
C ALA A 129 -15.80 -8.57 16.15
N LEU A 130 -16.96 -8.04 16.54
CA LEU A 130 -17.27 -7.74 17.94
C LEU A 130 -17.40 -9.02 18.78
N GLY A 131 -17.93 -10.09 18.19
CA GLY A 131 -18.08 -11.40 18.83
C GLY A 131 -16.73 -11.97 19.28
N GLN A 132 -15.68 -11.85 18.46
CA GLN A 132 -14.33 -12.29 18.83
C GLN A 132 -13.79 -11.56 20.07
N VAL A 133 -14.02 -10.24 20.16
CA VAL A 133 -13.63 -9.47 21.35
C VAL A 133 -14.48 -9.85 22.56
N ASP A 134 -15.77 -10.11 22.36
CA ASP A 134 -16.67 -10.55 23.42
C ASP A 134 -16.31 -11.93 23.99
N GLU A 135 -15.84 -12.86 23.16
CA GLU A 135 -15.30 -14.15 23.61
C GLU A 135 -14.09 -13.96 24.51
N VAL A 136 -13.15 -13.08 24.12
CA VAL A 136 -11.97 -12.74 24.92
C VAL A 136 -12.37 -12.10 26.25
N ILE A 137 -13.28 -11.12 26.23
CA ILE A 137 -13.83 -10.51 27.44
C ILE A 137 -14.49 -11.56 28.34
N GLY A 138 -15.24 -12.49 27.76
CA GLY A 138 -15.87 -13.59 28.47
C GLY A 138 -14.87 -14.48 29.20
N ALA A 139 -13.75 -14.82 28.57
CA ALA A 139 -12.67 -15.59 29.19
C ALA A 139 -12.02 -14.84 30.36
N VAL A 140 -11.78 -13.54 30.20
CA VAL A 140 -11.19 -12.69 31.25
C VAL A 140 -12.13 -12.56 32.45
N LYS A 141 -13.43 -12.34 32.22
CA LYS A 141 -14.43 -12.31 33.30
C LYS A 141 -14.51 -13.62 34.07
N LYS A 142 -14.41 -14.77 33.37
CA LYS A 142 -14.31 -16.08 34.05
C LYS A 142 -13.06 -16.15 34.93
N ARG A 143 -11.93 -15.60 34.48
CA ARG A 143 -10.70 -15.53 35.30
C ARG A 143 -10.88 -14.61 36.51
N GLU A 144 -11.53 -13.45 36.37
CA GLU A 144 -11.83 -12.58 37.51
C GLU A 144 -12.69 -13.30 38.57
N ILE A 145 -13.72 -14.05 38.14
CA ILE A 145 -14.55 -14.85 39.05
C ILE A 145 -13.69 -15.86 39.83
N ALA A 146 -12.77 -16.55 39.14
CA ALA A 146 -11.86 -17.48 39.79
C ALA A 146 -10.91 -16.80 40.78
N LEU A 147 -10.39 -15.60 40.44
CA LEU A 147 -9.54 -14.81 41.33
C LEU A 147 -10.30 -14.31 42.56
N VAL A 148 -11.58 -13.94 42.41
CA VAL A 148 -12.45 -13.57 43.54
C VAL A 148 -12.70 -14.76 44.46
N ALA A 149 -12.94 -15.94 43.91
CA ALA A 149 -13.07 -17.16 44.70
C ALA A 149 -11.77 -17.46 45.47
N GLN A 150 -10.62 -17.41 44.79
CA GLN A 150 -9.31 -17.58 45.43
C GLN A 150 -9.08 -16.54 46.54
N ARG A 151 -9.53 -15.29 46.36
CA ARG A 151 -9.42 -14.26 47.40
C ARG A 151 -10.25 -14.60 48.63
N LYS A 152 -11.43 -15.19 48.46
CA LYS A 152 -12.25 -15.65 49.59
C LYS A 152 -11.50 -16.72 50.39
N ASP A 153 -10.91 -17.69 49.72
CA ASP A 153 -10.15 -18.76 50.38
C ASP A 153 -8.94 -18.19 51.16
N ILE A 154 -8.22 -17.24 50.55
CA ILE A 154 -7.12 -16.51 51.21
C ILE A 154 -7.63 -15.74 52.44
N ASN A 155 -8.80 -15.10 52.33
CA ASN A 155 -9.39 -14.37 53.46
C ASN A 155 -9.78 -15.30 54.60
N THR A 156 -10.27 -16.52 54.30
CA THR A 156 -10.52 -17.55 55.32
C THR A 156 -9.22 -17.98 56.02
N GLU A 157 -8.11 -18.17 55.27
CA GLU A 157 -6.80 -18.43 55.89
C GLU A 157 -6.32 -17.25 56.77
N LEU A 158 -6.68 -16.01 56.40
CA LEU A 158 -6.35 -14.80 57.18
C LEU A 158 -7.15 -14.65 58.47
N GLU A 159 -8.31 -15.29 58.62
CA GLU A 159 -9.12 -15.22 59.85
C GLU A 159 -8.32 -15.70 61.07
N PHE A 160 -7.44 -16.70 60.89
CA PHE A 160 -6.52 -17.16 61.93
C PHE A 160 -5.60 -16.03 62.45
N TYR A 161 -5.29 -15.07 61.58
CA TYR A 161 -4.50 -13.87 61.88
C TYR A 161 -5.36 -12.63 62.13
N GLN A 162 -6.63 -12.82 62.53
CA GLN A 162 -7.60 -11.73 62.78
C GLN A 162 -7.87 -10.85 61.54
N GLY A 163 -7.67 -11.41 60.34
CA GLY A 163 -7.80 -10.67 59.08
C GLY A 163 -6.64 -9.70 58.80
N ASP A 164 -5.62 -9.65 59.66
CA ASP A 164 -4.51 -8.71 59.55
C ASP A 164 -3.37 -9.33 58.73
N VAL A 165 -3.22 -8.84 57.49
CA VAL A 165 -2.17 -9.26 56.56
C VAL A 165 -0.77 -8.99 57.15
N ALA A 166 -0.58 -7.97 57.99
CA ALA A 166 0.73 -7.66 58.57
C ALA A 166 1.20 -8.76 59.56
N LYS A 167 0.26 -9.39 60.27
CA LYS A 167 0.51 -10.48 61.22
C LYS A 167 0.68 -11.85 60.54
N ALA A 168 0.27 -11.96 59.28
CA ALA A 168 0.36 -13.20 58.53
C ALA A 168 1.81 -13.59 58.16
N PRO A 169 2.12 -14.89 57.99
CA PRO A 169 3.38 -15.36 57.46
C PRO A 169 3.65 -14.85 56.05
N ASN A 170 4.93 -14.78 55.66
CA ASN A 170 5.35 -14.25 54.36
C ASN A 170 4.71 -14.96 53.16
N TRP A 171 4.44 -16.25 53.25
CA TRP A 171 3.79 -17.00 52.16
C TRP A 171 2.35 -16.54 51.93
N LEU A 172 1.61 -16.20 53.00
CA LEU A 172 0.20 -15.75 52.91
C LEU A 172 0.12 -14.30 52.43
N LYS A 173 1.05 -13.45 52.87
CA LYS A 173 1.23 -12.09 52.32
C LYS A 173 1.44 -12.12 50.81
N ARG A 174 2.31 -13.00 50.32
CA ARG A 174 2.56 -13.19 48.88
C ARG A 174 1.32 -13.66 48.14
N LYS A 175 0.56 -14.63 48.69
CA LYS A 175 -0.72 -15.07 48.08
C LYS A 175 -1.69 -13.90 47.87
N VAL A 176 -1.84 -13.02 48.86
CA VAL A 176 -2.69 -11.81 48.76
C VAL A 176 -2.18 -10.90 47.65
N GLU A 177 -0.89 -10.57 47.69
CA GLU A 177 -0.25 -9.66 46.73
C GLU A 177 -0.34 -10.19 45.29
N ASP A 178 -0.11 -11.48 45.08
CA ASP A 178 -0.18 -12.11 43.76
C ASP A 178 -1.61 -12.13 43.22
N ASN A 179 -2.61 -12.42 44.06
CA ASN A 179 -4.01 -12.35 43.67
C ASN A 179 -4.43 -10.92 43.30
N ASP A 180 -4.00 -9.92 44.09
CA ASP A 180 -4.27 -8.50 43.81
C ASP A 180 -3.63 -8.05 42.50
N LYS A 181 -2.36 -8.41 42.26
CA LYS A 181 -1.67 -8.12 40.99
C LYS A 181 -2.37 -8.77 39.81
N GLN A 182 -2.72 -10.05 39.93
CA GLN A 182 -3.43 -10.76 38.85
C GLN A 182 -4.78 -10.12 38.56
N MET A 183 -5.54 -9.71 39.58
CA MET A 183 -6.81 -9.01 39.43
C MET A 183 -6.63 -7.66 38.73
N GLN A 184 -5.64 -6.87 39.13
CA GLN A 184 -5.35 -5.59 38.48
C GLN A 184 -4.99 -5.75 36.99
N ILE A 185 -4.23 -6.80 36.65
CA ILE A 185 -3.91 -7.11 35.25
C ILE A 185 -5.20 -7.45 34.46
N GLN A 186 -6.09 -8.27 35.01
CA GLN A 186 -7.35 -8.60 34.33
C GLN A 186 -8.21 -7.35 34.09
N LYS A 187 -8.32 -6.47 35.09
CA LYS A 187 -9.11 -5.22 34.97
C LYS A 187 -8.58 -4.28 33.89
N ARG A 188 -7.26 -4.05 33.86
CA ARG A 188 -6.64 -3.24 32.79
C ARG A 188 -6.87 -3.84 31.41
N PHE A 189 -6.73 -5.15 31.30
CA PHE A 189 -6.99 -5.84 30.04
C PHE A 189 -8.46 -5.70 29.60
N LEU A 190 -9.43 -5.73 30.52
CA LEU A 190 -10.83 -5.46 30.19
C LEU A 190 -11.07 -4.03 29.68
N GLU A 191 -10.39 -3.03 30.25
CA GLU A 191 -10.44 -1.66 29.77
C GLU A 191 -9.88 -1.54 28.35
N GLU A 192 -8.76 -2.22 28.07
CA GLU A 192 -8.17 -2.28 26.73
C GLU A 192 -9.13 -2.96 25.72
N GLN A 193 -9.77 -4.07 26.08
CA GLN A 193 -10.76 -4.72 25.22
C GLN A 193 -12.01 -3.86 25.00
N ALA A 194 -12.43 -3.08 26.00
CA ALA A 194 -13.55 -2.15 25.85
C ALA A 194 -13.21 -1.03 24.85
N GLN A 195 -11.99 -0.49 24.92
CA GLN A 195 -11.50 0.48 23.92
C GLN A 195 -11.39 -0.16 22.54
N GLU A 196 -10.97 -1.43 22.44
CA GLU A 196 -10.93 -2.15 21.17
C GLU A 196 -12.31 -2.27 20.54
N LYS A 197 -13.35 -2.61 21.32
CA LYS A 197 -14.74 -2.60 20.81
C LYS A 197 -15.14 -1.23 20.28
N GLN A 198 -14.73 -0.15 20.95
CA GLN A 198 -15.01 1.21 20.48
C GLN A 198 -14.29 1.50 19.16
N ARG A 199 -13.01 1.11 19.03
CA ARG A 199 -12.24 1.27 17.79
C ARG A 199 -12.84 0.49 16.63
N ILE A 200 -13.26 -0.76 16.87
CA ILE A 200 -13.94 -1.59 15.87
C ILE A 200 -15.23 -0.90 15.43
N ASN A 201 -16.08 -0.48 16.37
CA ASN A 201 -17.33 0.20 16.03
C ASN A 201 -17.07 1.46 15.19
N ALA A 202 -16.19 2.34 15.64
CA ALA A 202 -15.86 3.59 14.94
C ALA A 202 -15.40 3.32 13.50
N ARG A 203 -14.51 2.35 13.29
CA ARG A 203 -14.06 1.96 11.95
C ARG A 203 -15.21 1.48 11.05
N PHE A 204 -16.09 0.63 11.58
CA PHE A 204 -17.26 0.17 10.82
C PHE A 204 -18.27 1.31 10.59
N ASP A 205 -18.40 2.28 11.48
CA ASP A 205 -19.28 3.44 11.29
C ASP A 205 -18.74 4.35 10.16
N GLU A 206 -17.43 4.61 10.14
CA GLU A 206 -16.77 5.35 9.07
C GLU A 206 -16.91 4.64 7.71
N GLU A 207 -16.70 3.32 7.68
CA GLU A 207 -16.87 2.49 6.48
C GLU A 207 -18.33 2.51 5.99
N LEU A 208 -19.30 2.43 6.90
CA LEU A 208 -20.72 2.48 6.59
C LEU A 208 -21.14 3.82 5.97
N VAL A 209 -20.59 4.95 6.43
CA VAL A 209 -20.86 6.27 5.81
C VAL A 209 -20.50 6.24 4.32
N LYS A 210 -19.33 5.70 3.99
CA LYS A 210 -18.88 5.60 2.60
C LYS A 210 -19.71 4.59 1.80
N LEU A 211 -20.00 3.42 2.37
CA LEU A 211 -20.82 2.39 1.71
C LEU A 211 -22.22 2.89 1.39
N LYS A 212 -22.86 3.66 2.28
CA LYS A 212 -24.18 4.26 2.02
C LYS A 212 -24.18 5.17 0.79
N GLN A 213 -23.12 5.94 0.58
CA GLN A 213 -22.96 6.77 -0.62
C GLN A 213 -22.75 5.92 -1.87
N LEU A 214 -21.98 4.83 -1.76
CA LEU A 214 -21.71 3.94 -2.89
C LEU A 214 -22.93 3.09 -3.29
N TRP A 215 -23.73 2.62 -2.33
CA TRP A 215 -24.98 1.88 -2.61
C TRP A 215 -26.05 2.78 -3.24
N SER A 216 -26.19 4.02 -2.76
CA SER A 216 -27.14 4.97 -3.36
C SER A 216 -26.75 5.35 -4.79
N ALA A 217 -25.47 5.51 -5.07
CA ALA A 217 -24.96 5.81 -6.41
C ALA A 217 -25.04 4.62 -7.38
N SER A 218 -25.00 3.38 -6.88
CA SER A 218 -25.02 2.15 -7.70
C SER A 218 -26.42 1.58 -7.94
N GLY A 219 -27.48 2.19 -7.37
CA GLY A 219 -28.85 1.70 -7.51
C GLY A 219 -29.12 0.37 -6.80
N SER A 220 -28.21 -0.08 -5.93
CA SER A 220 -28.41 -1.28 -5.12
C SER A 220 -29.47 -0.97 -4.06
N PRO A 221 -30.60 -1.70 -3.98
CA PRO A 221 -31.62 -1.42 -3.00
C PRO A 221 -31.04 -1.66 -1.60
N SER A 222 -30.95 -0.59 -0.81
CA SER A 222 -30.79 -0.65 0.63
C SER A 222 -32.00 -1.38 1.21
N MET A 223 -31.94 -2.72 1.28
CA MET A 223 -32.96 -3.50 2.00
C MET A 223 -32.73 -3.35 3.50
N ALA A 224 -33.06 -2.18 4.02
CA ALA A 224 -33.42 -2.02 5.42
C ALA A 224 -34.93 -2.33 5.53
N ARG A 225 -35.26 -3.48 6.13
CA ARG A 225 -36.58 -3.78 6.68
C ARG A 225 -36.41 -4.46 8.02
#